data_AF-A0A3B1B4M8-F1
#
_entry.id   AF-A0A3B1B4M8-F1
#
_cell.length_a   1.000
_cell.length_b   1.000
_cell.length_c   1.000
_cell.angle_alpha   90.00
_cell.angle_beta   90.00
_cell.angle_gamma   90.00
#
_symmetry.space_group_name_H-M   'P 1'
#
loop_
_entity.id
_entity.type
_entity.pdbx_description
1 polymer ?
#
loop_
_entity_poly.entity_id
_entity_poly.type
_entity_poly.pdbx_seq_one_letter_code
_entity_poly.pdbx_strand_id
1 'polypeptide(L)'
;MRNSYKNQEAVRVRFVKLIIVLLVMMLGVVVAVTNPGSISLNYVLGIAEIPLSIVLVVALSLGALLGIIVSLGVLLRLKHENSKLQRKAQLTTVEVNNLRAIPLKDQ
;
A
#
# COMPACT_ATOMS: atom_id res chain seq x y z
N MET A 1 11.49 24.62 -5.79
CA MET A 1 11.95 24.06 -4.49
C MET A 1 11.06 22.95 -3.90
N ARG A 2 9.71 22.97 -4.06
CA ARG A 2 8.79 21.92 -3.53
C ARG A 2 8.95 20.51 -4.11
N ASN A 3 9.51 20.38 -5.31
CA ASN A 3 9.69 19.08 -5.99
C ASN A 3 10.81 18.21 -5.38
N SER A 4 11.87 18.84 -4.84
CA SER A 4 12.98 18.10 -4.21
C SER A 4 12.56 17.38 -2.92
N TYR A 5 11.70 17.99 -2.10
CA TYR A 5 11.24 17.39 -0.85
C TYR A 5 10.29 16.19 -1.09
N LYS A 6 9.40 16.28 -2.08
CA LYS A 6 8.48 15.17 -2.43
C LYS A 6 9.22 13.94 -2.97
N ASN A 7 10.28 14.16 -3.75
CA ASN A 7 11.13 13.07 -4.23
C ASN A 7 11.93 12.42 -3.10
N GLN A 8 12.44 13.22 -2.16
CA GLN A 8 13.15 12.71 -0.99
C GLN A 8 12.27 11.77 -0.14
N GLU A 9 11.02 12.14 0.12
CA GLU A 9 10.08 11.28 0.87
C GLU A 9 9.76 9.98 0.12
N ALA A 10 9.52 10.06 -1.19
CA ALA A 10 9.26 8.89 -2.01
C ALA A 10 10.44 7.91 -2.02
N VAL A 11 11.68 8.41 -2.08
CA VAL A 11 12.89 7.60 -2.01
C VAL A 11 13.05 6.93 -0.65
N ARG A 12 12.82 7.66 0.46
CA ARG A 12 12.88 7.09 1.82
C ARG A 12 11.87 5.96 2.01
N VAL A 13 10.62 6.17 1.58
CA VAL A 13 9.58 5.14 1.67
C VAL A 13 9.94 3.90 0.83
N ARG A 14 10.50 4.08 -0.37
CA ARG A 14 10.98 2.97 -1.20
C ARG A 14 12.12 2.21 -0.53
N PHE A 15 13.06 2.92 0.09
CA PHE A 15 14.19 2.32 0.80
C PHE A 15 13.74 1.50 2.02
N VAL A 16 12.84 2.04 2.85
CA VAL A 16 12.27 1.31 3.99
C VAL A 16 11.53 0.05 3.54
N LYS A 17 10.73 0.13 2.47
CA LYS A 17 10.06 -1.04 1.89
C LYS A 17 11.06 -2.10 1.44
N LEU A 18 12.15 -1.70 0.80
CA LEU A 18 13.19 -2.61 0.35
C LEU A 18 13.87 -3.32 1.53
N ILE A 19 14.20 -2.59 2.61
CA ILE A 19 14.74 -3.18 3.84
C ILE A 19 13.76 -4.21 4.43
N ILE A 20 12.47 -3.88 4.53
CA ILE A 20 11.46 -4.80 5.06
C ILE A 20 11.38 -6.07 4.21
N VAL A 21 11.34 -5.95 2.89
CA VAL A 21 11.30 -7.11 1.99
C VAL A 21 12.55 -7.99 2.16
N LEU A 22 13.72 -7.38 2.26
CA LEU A 22 14.97 -8.12 2.50
C LEU A 22 14.96 -8.86 3.84
N LEU A 23 14.48 -8.21 4.91
CA LEU A 23 14.37 -8.85 6.22
C LEU A 23 13.40 -10.04 6.19
N VAL A 24 12.24 -9.88 5.56
CA VAL A 24 11.26 -10.98 5.40
C VAL A 24 11.85 -12.13 4.60
N MET A 25 12.58 -11.84 3.52
CA MET A 25 13.24 -12.86 2.71
C MET A 25 14.33 -13.59 3.50
N MET A 26 15.13 -12.85 4.28
CA MET A 26 16.16 -13.42 5.13
C MET A 26 15.56 -14.36 6.18
N LEU A 27 14.45 -13.97 6.81
CA LEU A 27 13.72 -14.85 7.73
C LEU A 27 13.24 -16.14 7.05
N GLY A 28 12.72 -16.04 5.83
CA GLY A 28 12.31 -17.21 5.05
C GLY A 28 13.47 -18.16 4.78
N VAL A 29 14.64 -17.63 4.41
CA VAL A 29 15.86 -18.42 4.19
C VAL A 29 16.35 -19.09 5.47
N VAL A 30 16.41 -18.34 6.57
CA VAL A 30 16.82 -18.88 7.88
C VAL A 30 15.92 -20.06 8.26
N VAL A 31 14.59 -19.89 8.19
CA VAL A 31 13.66 -20.97 8.52
C VAL A 31 13.85 -22.18 7.61
N ALA A 32 14.03 -21.97 6.31
CA ALA A 32 14.23 -23.06 5.35
C ALA A 32 15.52 -23.86 5.62
N VAL A 33 16.61 -23.18 5.99
CA VAL A 33 17.90 -23.82 6.28
C VAL A 33 17.90 -24.50 7.64
N THR A 34 17.31 -23.87 8.67
CA THR A 34 17.30 -24.43 10.03
C THR A 34 16.25 -25.52 10.22
N ASN A 35 15.21 -25.54 9.38
CA ASN A 35 14.13 -26.52 9.43
C ASN A 35 13.99 -27.25 8.09
N PRO A 36 14.98 -28.09 7.72
CA PRO A 36 14.90 -28.90 6.51
C PRO A 36 13.85 -30.03 6.61
N GLY A 37 13.33 -30.28 7.82
CA GLY A 37 12.34 -31.31 8.08
C GLY A 37 10.97 -31.02 7.45
N SER A 38 10.26 -32.09 7.14
CA SER A 38 8.84 -32.05 6.79
C SER A 38 7.97 -31.99 8.04
N ILE A 39 6.82 -31.34 7.92
CA ILE A 39 5.75 -31.38 8.92
C ILE A 39 4.56 -32.17 8.37
N SER A 40 3.92 -32.93 9.26
CA SER A 40 2.66 -33.61 8.97
C SER A 40 1.53 -32.58 9.00
N LEU A 41 1.06 -32.16 7.83
CA LEU A 41 -0.11 -31.32 7.69
C LEU A 41 -1.37 -32.19 7.64
N ASN A 42 -2.13 -32.22 8.73
CA ASN A 42 -3.45 -32.84 8.76
C ASN A 42 -4.49 -31.84 8.21
N TYR A 43 -4.97 -32.11 7.01
CA TYR A 43 -6.05 -31.36 6.36
C TYR A 43 -7.32 -32.21 6.35
N VAL A 44 -8.47 -31.58 6.08
CA VAL A 44 -9.81 -32.19 6.25
C VAL A 44 -9.97 -33.57 5.57
N LEU A 45 -9.20 -33.86 4.53
CA LEU A 45 -9.31 -35.09 3.73
C LEU A 45 -8.08 -36.02 3.86
N GLY A 46 -7.09 -35.72 4.71
CA GLY A 46 -5.90 -36.55 4.83
C GLY A 46 -4.71 -35.88 5.54
N ILE A 47 -3.57 -36.57 5.53
CA ILE A 47 -2.32 -36.10 6.12
C ILE A 47 -1.27 -36.03 5.00
N ALA A 48 -0.60 -34.88 4.85
CA ALA A 48 0.50 -34.71 3.90
C ALA A 48 1.78 -34.28 4.63
N GLU A 49 2.89 -34.92 4.30
CA GLU A 49 4.22 -34.50 4.75
C GLU A 49 4.75 -33.43 3.81
N ILE A 50 4.82 -32.19 4.29
CA ILE A 50 5.30 -31.05 3.49
C ILE A 50 6.43 -30.31 4.21
N PRO A 51 7.48 -29.87 3.50
CA PRO A 51 8.53 -29.05 4.08
C PRO A 51 7.96 -27.77 4.68
N LEU A 52 8.44 -27.41 5.88
CA LEU A 52 8.00 -26.18 6.57
C LEU A 52 8.24 -24.92 5.71
N SER A 53 9.31 -24.93 4.92
CA SER A 53 9.64 -23.85 3.98
C SER A 53 8.53 -23.59 2.96
N ILE A 54 7.87 -24.64 2.44
CA ILE A 54 6.77 -24.47 1.48
C ILE A 54 5.58 -23.78 2.14
N VAL A 55 5.20 -24.23 3.34
CA VAL A 55 4.10 -23.63 4.11
C VAL A 55 4.36 -22.15 4.36
N LEU A 56 5.59 -21.81 4.73
CA LEU A 56 5.99 -20.44 5.00
C LEU A 56 5.99 -19.57 3.75
N VAL A 57 6.48 -20.08 2.60
CA VAL A 57 6.41 -19.37 1.32
C VAL A 57 4.97 -19.11 0.89
N VAL A 58 4.08 -20.09 1.04
CA VAL A 58 2.65 -19.94 0.72
C VAL A 58 2.01 -18.90 1.63
N ALA A 59 2.24 -18.97 2.94
CA ALA A 59 1.69 -18.02 3.90
C ALA A 59 2.16 -16.58 3.63
N LEU A 60 3.45 -16.38 3.37
CA LEU A 60 4.01 -15.06 3.03
C LEU A 60 3.45 -14.54 1.71
N SER A 61 3.32 -15.40 0.70
CA SER A 61 2.77 -15.05 -0.60
C SER A 61 1.30 -14.62 -0.50
N LEU A 62 0.49 -15.37 0.26
CA LEU A 62 -0.90 -15.01 0.53
C LEU A 62 -1.01 -13.68 1.28
N GLY A 63 -0.19 -13.48 2.31
CA GLY A 63 -0.13 -12.21 3.04
C GLY A 63 0.24 -11.03 2.13
N ALA A 64 1.22 -11.20 1.24
CA ALA A 64 1.61 -10.19 0.28
C ALA A 64 0.49 -9.87 -0.72
N LEU A 65 -0.18 -10.90 -1.26
CA LEU A 65 -1.32 -10.73 -2.16
C LEU A 65 -2.47 -9.96 -1.49
N LEU A 66 -2.83 -10.34 -0.26
CA LEU A 66 -3.85 -9.64 0.52
C LEU A 66 -3.46 -8.18 0.78
N GLY A 67 -2.20 -7.94 1.15
CA GLY A 67 -1.67 -6.59 1.34
C GLY A 67 -1.76 -5.73 0.08
N ILE A 68 -1.49 -6.30 -1.10
CA ILE A 68 -1.65 -5.63 -2.39
C ILE A 68 -3.12 -5.27 -2.65
N ILE A 69 -4.04 -6.23 -2.45
CA ILE A 69 -5.49 -6.02 -2.66
C ILE A 69 -6.00 -4.88 -1.77
N VAL A 70 -5.67 -4.90 -0.48
CA VAL A 70 -6.05 -3.85 0.47
C VAL A 70 -5.46 -2.50 0.05
N SER A 71 -4.16 -2.47 -0.31
CA SER A 71 -3.49 -1.24 -0.76
C SER A 71 -4.14 -0.65 -2.01
N LEU A 72 -4.57 -1.48 -2.95
CA LEU A 72 -5.29 -1.07 -4.15
C LEU A 72 -6.62 -0.39 -3.79
N GLY A 73 -7.39 -0.99 -2.89
CA GLY A 73 -8.65 -0.40 -2.41
C GLY A 73 -8.44 0.99 -1.80
N VAL A 74 -7.43 1.13 -0.94
CA VAL A 74 -7.06 2.43 -0.34
C VAL A 74 -6.63 3.44 -1.40
N LEU A 75 -5.80 3.05 -2.36
CA LEU A 75 -5.35 3.92 -3.46
C LEU A 75 -6.51 4.43 -4.31
N LEU A 76 -7.47 3.56 -4.65
CA LEU A 76 -8.66 3.93 -5.44
C LEU A 76 -9.53 4.93 -4.67
N ARG A 77 -9.77 4.67 -3.38
CA ARG A 77 -10.51 5.58 -2.50
C ARG A 77 -9.83 6.95 -2.41
N LEU A 78 -8.52 6.98 -2.17
CA LEU A 78 -7.75 8.23 -2.09
C LEU A 78 -7.79 9.01 -3.41
N LYS A 79 -7.69 8.34 -4.56
CA LYS A 79 -7.85 8.99 -5.87
C LYS A 79 -9.24 9.61 -6.04
N HIS A 80 -10.28 8.89 -5.64
CA HIS A 80 -11.66 9.38 -5.73
C HIS A 80 -11.88 10.59 -4.81
N GLU A 81 -11.46 10.51 -3.54
CA GLU A 81 -11.55 11.61 -2.59
C GLU A 81 -10.75 12.84 -3.07
N ASN A 82 -9.53 12.64 -3.59
CA ASN A 82 -8.71 13.72 -4.14
C ASN A 82 -9.39 14.40 -5.34
N SER A 83 -9.96 13.64 -6.27
CA SER A 83 -10.71 14.20 -7.41
C SER A 83 -11.93 15.02 -6.94
N LYS A 84 -12.68 14.50 -5.97
CA LYS A 84 -13.82 15.19 -5.36
C LYS A 84 -13.40 16.50 -4.68
N LEU A 85 -12.29 16.48 -3.93
CA LEU A 85 -11.76 17.66 -3.25
C LEU A 85 -11.27 18.71 -4.24
N GLN A 86 -10.59 18.31 -5.32
CA GLN A 86 -10.14 19.22 -6.38
C GLN A 86 -11.33 19.93 -7.05
N ARG A 87 -12.40 19.18 -7.38
CA ARG A 87 -13.60 19.77 -7.97
C ARG A 87 -14.27 20.78 -7.02
N LYS A 88 -14.36 20.46 -5.73
CA LYS A 88 -14.88 21.40 -4.72
C LYS A 88 -14.04 22.67 -4.63
N ALA A 89 -12.71 22.54 -4.59
CA ALA A 89 -11.79 23.68 -4.54
C ALA A 89 -11.93 24.59 -5.77
N GLN A 90 -12.11 24.00 -6.96
CA GLN A 90 -12.37 24.75 -8.20
C GLN A 90 -13.69 25.53 -8.11
N LEU A 91 -14.79 24.90 -7.68
CA LEU A 91 -16.09 25.56 -7.53
C LEU A 91 -16.02 26.73 -6.55
N THR A 92 -15.43 26.53 -5.37
CA THR A 92 -15.24 27.60 -4.38
C THR A 92 -14.42 28.76 -4.95
N THR A 93 -13.40 28.48 -5.75
CA THR A 93 -12.59 29.53 -6.41
C THR A 93 -13.43 30.32 -7.42
N VAL A 94 -14.28 29.65 -8.20
CA VAL A 94 -15.20 30.30 -9.15
C VAL A 94 -16.24 31.16 -8.43
N GLU A 95 -16.83 30.68 -7.34
CA GLU A 95 -17.81 31.43 -6.55
C GLU A 95 -17.19 32.71 -5.95
N VAL A 96 -16.00 32.61 -5.35
CA VAL A 96 -15.28 33.78 -4.82
C VAL A 96 -14.99 34.80 -5.92
N ASN A 97 -14.58 34.35 -7.10
CA ASN A 97 -14.31 35.24 -8.23
C ASN A 97 -15.59 35.92 -8.74
N ASN A 98 -16.70 35.18 -8.86
CA ASN A 98 -17.98 35.73 -9.27
C ASN A 98 -18.49 36.78 -8.27
N LEU A 99 -18.37 36.52 -6.97
CA LEU A 99 -18.76 37.49 -5.93
C LEU A 99 -17.90 38.76 -5.95
N ARG A 100 -16.60 38.64 -6.22
CA ARG A 100 -15.70 39.79 -6.37
C ARG A 100 -15.93 40.60 -7.64
N ALA A 101 -16.56 40.02 -8.65
CA ALA A 101 -16.87 40.68 -9.91
C ALA A 101 -18.17 41.49 -9.88
N ILE A 102 -18.96 41.41 -8.79
CA ILE A 102 -20.16 42.24 -8.63
C ILE A 102 -19.71 43.67 -8.33
N PRO A 103 -19.97 44.65 -9.21
CA PRO A 103 -19.67 46.04 -8.93
C PRO A 103 -20.51 46.49 -7.73
N LEU A 104 -19.87 47.12 -6.75
CA LEU A 104 -20.57 47.80 -5.66
C LEU A 104 -21.52 48.80 -6.30
N LYS A 105 -22.82 48.52 -6.21
CA LYS A 105 -23.86 49.45 -6.63
C LYS A 105 -23.96 50.49 -5.53
N ASP A 106 -23.00 51.42 -5.54
CA ASP A 106 -23.02 52.60 -4.68
C ASP A 106 -24.26 53.42 -5.06
N GLN A 107 -25.02 53.77 -4.03
CA GLN A 107 -26.16 54.68 -4.11
C GLN A 107 -25.68 56.11 -4.35
#